data_AF-A0A6N2AFB0-F1
#
_entry.id   AF-A0A6N2AFB0-F1
#
_cell.length_a   1.000
_cell.length_b   1.000
_cell.length_c   1.000
_cell.angle_alpha   90.00
_cell.angle_beta   90.00
_cell.angle_gamma   90.00
#
_symmetry.space_group_name_H-M   'P 1'
#
loop_
_entity.id
_entity.type
_entity.pdbx_description
1 polymer ?
#
loop_
_entity_poly.entity_id
_entity_poly.type
_entity_poly.pdbx_seq_one_letter_code
_entity_poly.pdbx_strand_id
1 'polypeptide(L)'
;IGLINLKVWNRAAIAKLCWDLANKEDKLWIKCIHTYYIKGQREWQRTKQASWMIQKIMSAQQSVEQVQQMQKKNEGVIRQLYSHMKGEQQRPIWTCLMFNNAARPKAYFTMWIMMNQRLVTVDRLAQ
;
A
#
# COMPACT_ATOMS: atom_id res chain seq x y z
N ILE A 1 -2.82 -9.26 -17.45
CA ILE A 1 -2.60 -7.83 -17.81
C ILE A 1 -1.48 -7.28 -16.94
N GLY A 2 -0.41 -6.73 -17.54
CA GLY A 2 0.78 -6.20 -16.84
C GLY A 2 0.55 -4.91 -16.06
N LEU A 3 -0.55 -4.83 -15.33
CA LEU A 3 -0.85 -3.67 -14.51
C LEU A 3 -0.35 -3.89 -13.10
N ILE A 4 0.10 -2.80 -12.49
CA ILE A 4 0.36 -2.76 -11.06
C ILE A 4 -0.95 -3.11 -10.36
N ASN A 5 -0.93 -4.13 -9.52
CA ASN A 5 -2.05 -4.42 -8.63
C ASN A 5 -2.19 -3.24 -7.65
N LEU A 6 -3.10 -2.32 -7.96
CA LEU A 6 -3.30 -1.07 -7.21
C LEU A 6 -3.78 -1.34 -5.78
N LYS A 7 -4.54 -2.43 -5.55
CA LYS A 7 -4.95 -2.83 -4.21
C LYS A 7 -3.73 -3.19 -3.36
N VAL A 8 -2.81 -3.99 -3.90
CA VAL A 8 -1.56 -4.35 -3.23
C VAL A 8 -0.64 -3.14 -3.08
N TRP A 9 -0.60 -2.25 -4.08
CA TRP A 9 0.20 -1.02 -4.03
C TRP A 9 -0.30 -0.06 -2.94
N ASN A 10 -1.61 0.11 -2.80
CA ASN A 10 -2.21 0.89 -1.73
C ASN A 10 -1.89 0.30 -0.35
N ARG A 11 -1.94 -1.03 -0.21
CA ARG A 11 -1.53 -1.71 1.04
C ARG A 11 -0.04 -1.48 1.34
N ALA A 12 0.83 -1.59 0.34
CA ALA A 12 2.26 -1.32 0.48
C ALA A 12 2.55 0.15 0.83
N ALA A 13 1.76 1.10 0.30
CA ALA A 13 1.87 2.51 0.66
C ALA A 13 1.47 2.77 2.12
N ILE A 14 0.39 2.15 2.60
CA ILE A 14 -0.01 2.22 4.02
C ILE A 14 1.06 1.60 4.91
N ALA A 15 1.60 0.44 4.53
CA ALA A 15 2.69 -0.21 5.26
C ALA A 15 3.97 0.65 5.26
N LYS A 16 4.27 1.38 4.17
CA LYS A 16 5.38 2.34 4.13
C LYS A 16 5.17 3.48 5.14
N LEU A 17 3.95 4.02 5.25
CA LEU A 17 3.64 5.04 6.26
C LEU A 17 3.83 4.50 7.67
N CYS A 18 3.44 3.25 7.91
CA CYS A 18 3.68 2.58 9.18
C CYS A 18 5.18 2.37 9.45
N TRP A 19 5.96 2.00 8.44
CA TRP A 19 7.41 1.87 8.55
C TRP A 19 8.09 3.22 8.85
N ASP A 20 7.66 4.30 8.18
CA ASP A 20 8.15 5.66 8.46
C ASP A 20 7.83 6.05 9.90
N LEU A 21 6.62 5.73 10.40
CA LEU A 21 6.21 6.02 11.77
C LEU A 21 7.07 5.29 12.83
N ALA A 22 7.57 4.10 12.51
CA ALA A 22 8.43 3.31 13.39
C ALA A 22 9.93 3.64 13.28
N ASN A 23 10.42 4.10 12.12
CA ASN A 23 11.86 4.25 11.86
C ASN A 23 12.32 5.68 11.59
N LYS A 24 11.41 6.66 11.39
CA LYS A 24 11.75 8.04 11.03
C LYS A 24 10.96 9.04 11.86
N GLU A 25 11.52 9.44 12.99
CA GLU A 25 10.90 10.41 13.89
C GLU A 25 11.01 11.87 13.42
N ASP A 26 11.72 12.16 12.33
CA ASP A 26 12.05 13.55 11.96
C ASP A 26 10.91 14.34 11.31
N LYS A 27 9.83 13.69 10.86
CA LYS A 27 8.71 14.39 10.20
C LYS A 27 7.69 14.88 11.24
N LEU A 28 7.24 16.12 11.10
CA LEU A 28 6.29 16.75 12.05
C LEU A 28 5.01 15.92 12.26
N TRP A 29 4.38 15.42 11.19
CA TRP A 29 3.15 14.63 11.31
C TRP A 29 3.38 13.29 12.05
N ILE A 30 4.59 12.73 11.99
CA ILE A 30 4.99 11.52 12.74
C ILE A 30 5.13 11.87 14.22
N LYS A 31 5.83 12.97 14.55
CA LYS A 31 5.93 13.49 15.92
C LYS A 31 4.55 13.77 16.52
N CYS A 32 3.65 14.39 15.75
CA CYS A 32 2.27 14.64 16.18
C CYS A 32 1.55 13.34 16.55
N ILE A 33 1.63 12.30 15.71
CA ILE A 33 1.02 10.99 16.00
C ILE A 33 1.62 10.38 17.26
N HIS A 34 2.95 10.40 17.41
CA HIS A 34 3.63 9.88 18.60
C HIS A 34 3.19 10.61 19.88
N THR A 35 3.15 11.95 19.84
CA THR A 35 2.74 12.74 21.01
C THR A 35 1.27 12.57 21.39
N TYR A 36 0.38 12.29 20.43
CA TYR A 36 -1.06 12.24 20.67
C TYR A 36 -1.58 10.82 20.93
N TYR A 37 -1.04 9.82 20.23
CA TYR A 37 -1.54 8.44 20.28
C TYR A 37 -0.61 7.48 21.03
N ILE A 38 0.69 7.76 21.12
CA ILE A 38 1.69 6.84 21.70
C ILE A 38 2.11 7.29 23.10
N LYS A 39 2.00 8.59 23.43
CA LYS A 39 2.31 9.13 24.76
C LYS A 39 1.37 8.53 25.83
N GLY A 40 1.89 7.55 26.59
CA GLY A 40 1.20 6.91 27.71
C GLY A 40 0.62 5.52 27.43
N GLN A 41 0.74 4.98 26.20
CA GLN A 41 0.43 3.57 25.92
C GLN A 41 1.70 2.74 25.81
N ARG A 42 1.68 1.53 26.39
CA ARG A 42 2.81 0.57 26.34
C ARG A 42 2.95 -0.14 25.00
N GLU A 43 1.89 -0.16 24.21
CA GLU A 43 1.79 -0.92 22.96
C GLU A 43 0.98 -0.12 21.95
N TRP A 44 1.19 -0.42 20.66
CA TRP A 44 0.41 0.08 19.53
C TRP A 44 -1.03 -0.44 19.51
N GLN A 45 -1.71 -0.36 20.66
CA GLN A 45 -3.08 -0.81 20.77
C GLN A 45 -3.98 0.12 19.99
N ARG A 46 -4.98 -0.49 19.34
CA ARG A 46 -5.99 0.18 18.52
C ARG A 46 -6.75 1.19 19.38
N THR A 47 -6.25 2.42 19.43
CA THR A 47 -6.88 3.49 20.20
C THR A 47 -8.24 3.73 19.55
N LYS A 48 -9.34 3.46 20.26
CA LYS A 48 -10.70 3.68 19.75
C LYS A 48 -10.95 5.15 19.37
N GLN A 49 -10.15 6.07 19.92
CA GLN A 49 -10.16 7.51 19.64
C GLN A 49 -9.33 7.92 18.41
N ALA A 50 -8.62 6.99 17.77
CA ALA A 50 -7.84 7.28 16.56
C ALA A 50 -8.73 7.38 15.33
N SER A 51 -8.37 8.28 14.40
CA SER A 51 -9.05 8.38 13.12
C SER A 51 -8.93 7.07 12.34
N TRP A 52 -9.92 6.80 11.47
CA TRP A 52 -9.95 5.57 10.66
C TRP A 52 -8.64 5.33 9.88
N MET A 53 -8.02 6.41 9.39
CA MET A 53 -6.74 6.34 8.67
C MET A 53 -5.59 5.88 9.59
N ILE A 54 -5.50 6.41 10.81
CA ILE A 54 -4.48 6.01 11.78
C ILE A 54 -4.69 4.56 12.21
N GLN A 55 -5.94 4.14 12.43
CA GLN A 55 -6.26 2.74 12.71
C GLN A 55 -5.83 1.79 11.58
N LYS A 56 -5.96 2.22 10.32
CA LYS A 56 -5.48 1.46 9.16
C LYS A 56 -3.96 1.37 9.11
N ILE A 57 -3.25 2.45 9.43
CA ILE A 57 -1.77 2.46 9.49
C ILE A 57 -1.28 1.53 10.61
N MET A 58 -1.85 1.63 11.81
CA MET A 58 -1.50 0.75 12.94
C MET A 58 -1.76 -0.72 12.63
N SER A 59 -2.88 -1.03 11.95
CA SER A 59 -3.19 -2.42 11.56
C SER A 59 -2.23 -2.99 10.51
N ALA A 60 -1.42 -2.15 9.84
CA ALA A 60 -0.43 -2.60 8.86
C ALA A 60 0.93 -2.98 9.48
N GLN A 61 1.10 -2.85 10.81
CA GLN A 61 2.34 -3.16 11.52
C GLN A 61 2.83 -4.59 11.30
N GLN A 62 1.93 -5.57 11.41
CA GLN A 62 2.26 -6.98 11.21
C GLN A 62 2.88 -7.24 9.82
N SER A 63 2.43 -6.52 8.79
CA SER A 63 3.00 -6.61 7.44
C SER A 63 4.37 -5.94 7.32
N VAL A 64 4.65 -4.93 8.14
CA VAL A 64 5.95 -4.25 8.18
C VAL A 64 6.99 -5.10 8.90
N GLU A 65 6.62 -5.71 10.03
CA GLU A 65 7.50 -6.60 10.81
C GLU A 65 8.02 -7.77 9.98
N GLN A 66 7.16 -8.39 9.17
CA GLN A 66 7.53 -9.48 8.25
C GLN A 66 8.57 -9.05 7.20
N VAL A 67 8.51 -7.80 6.73
CA VAL A 67 9.43 -7.28 5.71
C VAL A 67 10.72 -6.73 6.31
N GLN A 68 10.68 -6.24 7.56
CA GLN A 68 11.87 -5.80 8.32
C GLN A 68 12.89 -6.94 8.50
N GLN A 69 12.44 -8.19 8.62
CA GLN A 69 13.32 -9.36 8.73
C GLN A 69 14.06 -9.69 7.42
N MET A 70 13.56 -9.25 6.26
CA MET A 70 14.11 -9.57 4.93
C MET A 70 14.82 -8.39 4.26
N GLN A 71 15.24 -7.39 5.05
CA GLN A 71 15.69 -6.10 4.54
C GLN A 71 16.94 -6.25 3.62
N LYS A 72 16.74 -6.10 2.31
CA LYS A 72 17.86 -5.98 1.35
C LYS A 72 18.39 -4.55 1.39
N LYS A 73 19.70 -4.39 1.66
CA LYS A 73 20.37 -3.11 1.94
C LYS A 73 20.23 -2.03 0.86
N ASN A 74 19.81 -2.37 -0.36
CA ASN A 74 19.85 -1.48 -1.55
C ASN A 74 18.51 -1.24 -2.26
N GLU A 75 17.37 -1.79 -1.80
CA GLU A 75 16.07 -1.51 -2.43
C GLU A 75 15.19 -0.59 -1.57
N GLY A 76 14.42 0.29 -2.21
CA GLY A 76 13.49 1.17 -1.51
C GLY A 76 12.40 0.39 -0.75
N VAL A 77 12.12 0.80 0.48
CA VAL A 77 11.18 0.13 1.42
C VAL A 77 9.82 -0.19 0.78
N ILE A 78 9.24 0.75 0.02
CA ILE A 78 7.94 0.54 -0.63
C ILE A 78 7.98 -0.55 -1.71
N ARG A 79 9.11 -0.69 -2.42
CA ARG A 79 9.29 -1.71 -3.46
C ARG A 79 9.44 -3.09 -2.82
N GLN A 80 10.10 -3.19 -1.68
CA GLN A 80 10.20 -4.42 -0.90
C GLN A 80 8.82 -4.84 -0.36
N LEU A 81 8.11 -3.92 0.31
CA LEU A 81 6.75 -4.15 0.80
C LEU A 81 5.81 -4.61 -0.33
N TYR A 82 5.85 -3.92 -1.48
CA TYR A 82 5.03 -4.26 -2.62
C TYR A 82 5.38 -5.65 -3.19
N SER A 83 6.66 -5.96 -3.33
CA SER A 83 7.11 -7.25 -3.88
C SER A 83 6.73 -8.40 -2.94
N HIS A 84 6.89 -8.21 -1.62
CA HIS A 84 6.50 -9.18 -0.62
C HIS A 84 4.98 -9.43 -0.64
N MET A 85 4.16 -8.37 -0.64
CA MET A 85 2.70 -8.50 -0.66
C MET A 85 2.14 -9.01 -1.99
N LYS A 86 2.86 -8.81 -3.10
CA LYS A 86 2.46 -9.29 -4.42
C LYS A 86 2.76 -10.79 -4.61
N GLY A 87 3.76 -11.32 -3.90
CA GLY A 87 4.26 -12.68 -4.09
C GLY A 87 5.03 -12.85 -5.41
N GLU A 88 5.48 -14.08 -5.67
CA GLU A 88 6.13 -14.44 -6.93
C GLU A 88 5.10 -14.47 -8.06
N GLN A 89 5.22 -13.50 -8.97
CA GLN A 89 4.39 -13.39 -10.17
C GLN A 89 5.32 -13.04 -11.32
N GLN A 90 5.18 -13.75 -12.45
CA GLN A 90 5.91 -13.41 -13.67
C GLN A 90 5.59 -11.96 -14.06
N ARG A 91 6.63 -11.14 -14.19
CA ARG A 91 6.47 -9.78 -14.71
C ARG A 91 6.24 -9.89 -16.21
N PRO A 92 5.07 -9.50 -16.73
CA PRO A 92 4.86 -9.50 -18.17
C PRO A 92 5.76 -8.42 -18.81
N ILE A 93 6.30 -8.74 -19.97
CA ILE A 93 7.28 -7.90 -20.69
C ILE A 93 6.71 -6.50 -21.01
N TRP A 94 5.39 -6.39 -21.15
CA TRP A 94 4.67 -5.14 -21.50
C TRP A 94 4.07 -4.40 -20.30
N THR A 95 4.77 -4.34 -19.16
CA THR A 95 4.33 -3.58 -17.98
C THR A 95 4.52 -2.07 -18.20
N CYS A 96 3.70 -1.42 -19.03
CA CYS A 96 3.75 0.03 -19.22
C CYS A 96 2.66 0.72 -18.40
N LEU A 97 3.09 1.59 -17.48
CA LEU A 97 2.19 2.48 -16.75
C LEU A 97 1.86 3.66 -17.68
N MET A 98 0.65 3.67 -18.21
CA MET A 98 0.19 4.70 -19.15
C MET A 98 -0.10 6.01 -18.41
N PHE A 99 0.92 6.78 -18.06
CA PHE A 99 0.77 8.15 -17.58
C PHE A 99 1.03 9.09 -18.77
N ASN A 100 0.06 9.95 -19.09
CA ASN A 100 0.12 10.86 -20.25
C ASN A 100 0.10 10.17 -21.64
N ASN A 101 -0.68 9.10 -21.80
CA ASN A 101 -0.92 8.49 -23.12
C ASN A 101 -1.91 9.36 -23.92
N ALA A 102 -1.72 9.52 -25.24
CA ALA A 102 -2.74 10.04 -26.16
C ALA A 102 -3.99 9.12 -26.31
N ALA A 103 -4.30 8.33 -25.29
CA ALA A 103 -5.43 7.43 -25.26
C ALA A 103 -6.74 8.20 -25.25
N ARG A 104 -7.76 7.64 -25.91
CA ARG A 104 -9.10 8.22 -25.89
C ARG A 104 -9.66 8.22 -24.46
N PRO A 105 -10.47 9.22 -24.05
CA PRO A 105 -11.12 9.27 -22.73
C PRO A 105 -11.83 7.96 -22.32
N LYS A 106 -12.42 7.24 -23.29
CA LYS A 106 -13.04 5.93 -23.07
C LYS A 106 -12.07 4.88 -22.52
N ALA A 107 -10.82 4.86 -22.99
CA ALA A 107 -9.81 3.93 -22.51
C ALA A 107 -9.40 4.22 -21.05
N TYR A 108 -9.31 5.50 -20.67
CA TYR A 108 -9.09 5.91 -19.28
C TYR A 108 -10.22 5.45 -18.36
N PHE A 109 -11.47 5.64 -18.80
CA PHE A 109 -12.64 5.21 -18.04
C PHE A 109 -12.70 3.69 -17.86
N THR A 110 -12.52 2.92 -18.93
CA THR A 110 -12.48 1.45 -18.88
C THR A 110 -11.34 0.96 -17.98
N MET A 111 -10.16 1.58 -18.07
CA MET A 111 -9.01 1.26 -17.22
C MET A 111 -9.31 1.53 -15.75
N TRP A 112 -9.89 2.68 -15.42
CA TRP A 112 -10.26 3.02 -14.05
C TRP A 112 -11.27 2.02 -13.47
N ILE A 113 -12.31 1.63 -14.23
CA ILE A 113 -13.26 0.60 -13.82
C ILE A 113 -12.56 -0.74 -13.58
N MET A 114 -11.65 -1.12 -14.47
CA MET A 114 -10.87 -2.35 -14.36
C MET A 114 -9.98 -2.35 -13.11
N MET A 115 -9.26 -1.26 -12.85
CA MET A 115 -8.40 -1.11 -11.67
C MET A 115 -9.19 -1.19 -10.35
N ASN A 116 -10.43 -0.68 -10.34
CA ASN A 116 -11.33 -0.78 -9.21
C ASN A 116 -12.05 -2.13 -9.10
N GLN A 117 -11.74 -3.10 -9.98
CA GLN A 117 -12.43 -4.40 -10.09
C GLN A 117 -13.95 -4.26 -10.26
N ARG A 118 -14.40 -3.17 -10.89
CA ARG A 118 -15.81 -2.90 -11.18
C ARG A 118 -16.20 -3.30 -12.60
N LEU A 119 -15.24 -3.73 -13.42
CA LEU A 119 -15.51 -4.18 -14.78
C LEU A 119 -16.31 -5.47 -14.72
N VAL A 120 -17.42 -5.52 -15.46
CA VAL A 120 -18.18 -6.75 -15.64
C VAL A 120 -17.37 -7.61 -16.61
N THR A 121 -16.78 -8.66 -16.05
CA THR A 121 -16.01 -9.67 -16.78
C THR A 121 -16.73 -10.99 -16.59
N VAL A 122 -16.64 -11.90 -17.57
CA VAL A 122 -17.36 -13.19 -17.54
C VAL A 122 -17.02 -13.98 -16.27
N ASP A 123 -15.79 -13.90 -15.79
CA ASP A 123 -15.32 -14.50 -14.53
C ASP A 123 -16.09 -14.04 -13.28
N ARG A 124 -16.71 -12.86 -13.29
CA ARG A 124 -17.53 -12.35 -12.16
C ARG A 124 -18.96 -12.87 -12.17
N LEU A 125 -19.44 -13.39 -13.31
CA LEU A 125 -20.77 -14.00 -13.41
C LEU A 125 -20.78 -15.46 -12.95
N ALA A 126 -19.60 -16.09 -12.86
CA ALA A 126 -19.43 -17.47 -12.46
C ALA A 126 -19.18 -17.65 -10.94
N GLN A 127 -19.41 -16.61 -10.13
CA GLN A 127 -19.07 -16.56 -8.70
C GLN A 127 -20.32 -16.46 -7.83
#